data_AF-A0A101Q488-F1
#
_entry.id   AF-A0A101Q488-F1
#
_cell.length_a   1.000
_cell.length_b   1.000
_cell.length_c   1.000
_cell.angle_alpha   90.00
_cell.angle_beta   90.00
_cell.angle_gamma   90.00
#
_symmetry.space_group_name_H-M   'P 1'
#
loop_
_entity.id
_entity.type
_entity.pdbx_description
1 polymer ?
#
loop_
_entity_poly.entity_id
_entity_poly.type
_entity_poly.pdbx_seq_one_letter_code
_entity_poly.pdbx_strand_id
1 'polypeptide(L)'
;MKSRTKAVTDTAHGNTATATTHCDDLAKALEAFRDHGPLIERWGTELARRLGAGARLLVAGNGGSAAQAQHLTAELVGRYRDDRPPFSAVALHADTSSTTAIANDYGVQEVFARQTAAHGRPGDVLLLLSTSGASANLLAAADRAHRLGMTVWALTGRAPNPLQLGADDALCVDAPLGATVQELHLVAVHMLCEAFDQAVDRGEADHWTADTGADDRADADADADTGDGPGGGGERRAEAERVARGRRGLDGRPDAGGGPGAGGRPGADGRPGVDGRPSAKGGSGADGRPGVDGRPGTDGRPGTDGKPGVVGRLVGRARTVGRAAPGAPAAPRKGHT
;
A
#
# COMPACT_ATOMS: atom_id res chain seq x y z
N MET A 1 -50.08 -56.33 25.97
CA MET A 1 -48.75 -56.12 25.34
C MET A 1 -48.95 -55.74 23.88
N LYS A 2 -48.84 -54.45 23.53
CA LYS A 2 -48.83 -53.97 22.14
C LYS A 2 -47.52 -53.22 21.93
N SER A 3 -46.59 -53.85 21.20
CA SER A 3 -45.34 -53.25 20.74
C SER A 3 -45.65 -52.33 19.56
N ARG A 4 -45.36 -51.03 19.68
CA ARG A 4 -45.35 -50.09 18.54
C ARG A 4 -43.90 -49.77 18.23
N THR A 5 -43.43 -50.30 17.11
CA THR A 5 -42.16 -49.92 16.47
C THR A 5 -42.28 -48.48 16.00
N LYS A 6 -41.44 -47.58 16.55
CA LYS A 6 -41.34 -46.18 16.14
C LYS A 6 -40.45 -46.13 14.90
N ALA A 7 -41.03 -45.79 13.75
CA ALA A 7 -40.28 -45.51 12.53
C ALA A 7 -39.39 -44.28 12.76
N VAL A 8 -38.09 -44.44 12.53
CA VAL A 8 -37.14 -43.33 12.39
C VAL A 8 -37.38 -42.74 11.01
N THR A 9 -38.02 -41.58 10.96
CA THR A 9 -38.13 -40.80 9.73
C THR A 9 -36.81 -40.08 9.49
N ASP A 10 -36.19 -40.48 8.38
CA ASP A 10 -35.00 -39.94 7.76
C ASP A 10 -35.14 -38.41 7.55
N THR A 11 -34.26 -37.63 8.17
CA THR A 11 -34.26 -36.16 8.09
C THR A 11 -33.09 -35.74 7.20
N ALA A 12 -33.22 -35.94 5.89
CA ALA A 12 -32.20 -35.61 4.90
C ALA A 12 -32.75 -34.73 3.75
N HIS A 13 -33.56 -33.71 4.06
CA HIS A 13 -34.14 -32.81 3.04
C HIS A 13 -33.89 -31.30 3.29
N GLY A 14 -32.86 -30.94 4.09
CA GLY A 14 -32.64 -29.56 4.52
C GLY A 14 -31.49 -28.78 3.88
N ASN A 15 -30.56 -29.40 3.15
CA ASN A 15 -29.27 -28.77 2.79
C ASN A 15 -29.02 -28.55 1.29
N THR A 16 -29.73 -29.23 0.39
CA THR A 16 -29.53 -29.09 -1.06
C THR A 16 -30.31 -27.92 -1.67
N ALA A 17 -31.44 -27.53 -1.05
CA ALA A 17 -32.27 -26.42 -1.51
C ALA A 17 -31.58 -25.05 -1.31
N THR A 18 -30.77 -24.89 -0.26
CA THR A 18 -30.11 -23.61 0.08
C THR A 18 -28.94 -23.26 -0.84
N ALA A 19 -28.12 -24.26 -1.21
CA ALA A 19 -26.97 -24.03 -2.10
C ALA A 19 -27.40 -23.73 -3.55
N THR A 20 -28.42 -24.43 -4.05
CA THR A 20 -28.98 -24.19 -5.40
C THR A 20 -29.66 -22.83 -5.49
N THR A 21 -30.41 -22.43 -4.46
CA THR A 21 -31.06 -21.10 -4.40
C THR A 21 -30.06 -19.95 -4.51
N HIS A 22 -28.91 -20.01 -3.82
CA HIS A 22 -27.90 -18.94 -3.90
C HIS A 22 -27.30 -18.85 -5.31
N CYS A 23 -26.98 -19.98 -5.94
CA CYS A 23 -26.47 -19.99 -7.31
C CYS A 23 -27.48 -19.43 -8.32
N ASP A 24 -28.77 -19.75 -8.16
CA ASP A 24 -29.85 -19.24 -9.02
C ASP A 24 -30.05 -17.73 -8.84
N ASP A 25 -30.03 -17.25 -7.59
CA ASP A 25 -30.11 -15.81 -7.28
C ASP A 25 -28.91 -15.05 -7.85
N LEU A 26 -27.69 -15.59 -7.71
CA LEU A 26 -26.49 -15.02 -8.31
C LEU A 26 -26.57 -15.02 -9.83
N ALA A 27 -26.99 -16.11 -10.46
CA ALA A 27 -27.12 -16.20 -11.91
C ALA A 27 -28.09 -15.13 -12.45
N LYS A 28 -29.24 -14.96 -11.79
CA LYS A 28 -30.22 -13.93 -12.13
C LYS A 28 -29.68 -12.52 -11.93
N ALA A 29 -28.99 -12.27 -10.81
CA ALA A 29 -28.40 -10.96 -10.54
C ALA A 29 -27.27 -10.63 -11.54
N LEU A 30 -26.47 -11.63 -11.93
CA LEU A 30 -25.41 -11.49 -12.93
C LEU A 30 -25.95 -11.15 -14.32
N GLU A 31 -27.12 -11.68 -14.70
CA GLU A 31 -27.76 -11.35 -15.98
C GLU A 31 -28.04 -9.84 -16.10
N ALA A 32 -28.66 -9.25 -15.07
CA ALA A 32 -28.89 -7.80 -15.01
C ALA A 32 -27.60 -7.00 -14.82
N PHE A 33 -26.62 -7.55 -14.10
CA PHE A 33 -25.34 -6.89 -13.85
C PHE A 33 -24.56 -6.58 -15.14
N ARG A 34 -24.75 -7.37 -16.21
CA ARG A 34 -24.08 -7.15 -17.50
C ARG A 34 -24.33 -5.76 -18.09
N ASP A 35 -25.45 -5.13 -17.77
CA ASP A 35 -25.77 -3.78 -18.23
C ASP A 35 -24.81 -2.71 -17.69
N HIS A 36 -24.05 -3.02 -16.63
CA HIS A 36 -23.00 -2.15 -16.09
C HIS A 36 -21.68 -2.22 -16.86
N GLY A 37 -21.53 -3.11 -17.86
CA GLY A 37 -20.30 -3.24 -18.65
C GLY A 37 -19.76 -1.90 -19.18
N PRO A 38 -20.56 -1.09 -19.91
CA PRO A 38 -20.11 0.21 -20.40
C PRO A 38 -19.72 1.21 -19.30
N LEU A 39 -20.29 1.11 -18.10
CA LEU A 39 -19.91 1.94 -16.96
C LEU A 39 -18.51 1.56 -16.45
N ILE A 40 -18.28 0.26 -16.26
CA ILE A 40 -17.00 -0.27 -15.77
C ILE A 40 -15.88 0.00 -16.77
N GLU A 41 -16.14 -0.13 -18.07
CA GLU A 41 -15.18 0.22 -19.13
C GLU A 41 -14.78 1.69 -19.06
N ARG A 42 -15.74 2.61 -18.90
CA ARG A 42 -15.45 4.04 -18.72
C ARG A 42 -14.64 4.30 -17.47
N TRP A 43 -14.95 3.64 -16.36
CA TRP A 43 -14.16 3.76 -15.13
C TRP A 43 -12.72 3.26 -15.32
N GLY A 44 -12.52 2.14 -16.01
CA GLY A 44 -11.19 1.60 -16.32
C GLY A 44 -10.34 2.57 -17.13
N THR A 45 -10.89 3.10 -18.23
CA THR A 45 -10.21 4.11 -19.07
C THR A 45 -9.91 5.40 -18.31
N GLU A 46 -10.87 5.96 -17.58
CA GLU A 46 -10.62 7.20 -16.83
C GLU A 46 -9.60 6.99 -15.71
N LEU A 47 -9.62 5.83 -15.07
CA LEU A 47 -8.65 5.48 -14.05
C LEU A 47 -7.24 5.33 -14.64
N ALA A 48 -7.09 4.65 -15.78
CA ALA A 48 -5.81 4.51 -16.48
C ALA A 48 -5.21 5.87 -16.83
N ARG A 49 -6.03 6.78 -17.38
CA ARG A 49 -5.62 8.14 -17.70
C ARG A 49 -5.15 8.90 -16.46
N ARG A 50 -5.91 8.85 -15.38
CA ARG A 50 -5.59 9.58 -14.13
C ARG A 50 -4.34 9.05 -13.45
N LEU A 51 -4.23 7.73 -13.30
CA LEU A 51 -3.08 7.12 -12.62
C LEU A 51 -1.81 7.29 -13.48
N GLY A 52 -1.92 7.23 -14.81
CA GLY A 52 -0.82 7.55 -15.73
C GLY A 52 -0.35 9.01 -15.63
N ALA A 53 -1.25 9.93 -15.28
CA ALA A 53 -0.93 11.34 -15.01
C ALA A 53 -0.45 11.61 -13.56
N GLY A 54 -0.25 10.56 -12.76
CA GLY A 54 0.29 10.65 -11.40
C GLY A 54 -0.75 10.80 -10.30
N ALA A 55 -2.05 10.68 -10.61
CA ALA A 55 -3.09 10.60 -9.58
C ALA A 55 -3.04 9.26 -8.83
N ARG A 56 -3.82 9.15 -7.77
CA ARG A 56 -3.95 7.94 -6.94
C ARG A 56 -5.40 7.45 -6.88
N LEU A 57 -5.54 6.13 -6.75
CA LEU A 57 -6.77 5.48 -6.31
C LEU A 57 -6.71 5.21 -4.80
N LEU A 58 -7.69 5.71 -4.05
CA LEU A 58 -7.97 5.28 -2.69
C LEU A 58 -9.20 4.36 -2.70
N VAL A 59 -9.16 3.25 -1.96
CA VAL A 59 -10.27 2.30 -1.91
C VAL A 59 -10.64 1.96 -0.47
N ALA A 60 -11.93 1.99 -0.14
CA ALA A 60 -12.41 1.63 1.19
C ALA A 60 -13.71 0.82 1.14
N GLY A 61 -13.87 -0.07 2.13
CA GLY A 61 -15.04 -0.91 2.33
C GLY A 61 -14.99 -1.55 3.71
N ASN A 62 -16.10 -2.15 4.14
CA ASN A 62 -16.19 -2.85 5.43
C ASN A 62 -16.34 -4.37 5.24
N GLY A 63 -15.72 -5.17 6.10
CA GLY A 63 -15.85 -6.64 6.07
C GLY A 63 -15.38 -7.25 4.73
N GLY A 64 -16.22 -8.04 4.06
CA GLY A 64 -15.90 -8.61 2.75
C GLY A 64 -15.57 -7.56 1.68
N SER A 65 -16.20 -6.38 1.75
CA SER A 65 -15.88 -5.26 0.86
C SER A 65 -14.49 -4.64 1.15
N ALA A 66 -13.97 -4.80 2.37
CA ALA A 66 -12.58 -4.45 2.69
C ALA A 66 -11.63 -5.42 1.98
N ALA A 67 -11.89 -6.72 2.03
CA ALA A 67 -11.10 -7.72 1.30
C ALA A 67 -11.05 -7.43 -0.21
N GLN A 68 -12.15 -6.98 -0.80
CA GLN A 68 -12.20 -6.57 -2.21
C GLN A 68 -11.47 -5.26 -2.48
N ALA A 69 -11.51 -4.31 -1.54
CA ALA A 69 -10.74 -3.08 -1.64
C ALA A 69 -9.24 -3.37 -1.72
N GLN A 70 -8.71 -4.25 -0.85
CA GLN A 70 -7.29 -4.62 -0.91
C GLN A 70 -6.98 -5.44 -2.16
N HIS A 71 -7.89 -6.31 -2.60
CA HIS A 71 -7.76 -7.10 -3.83
C HIS A 71 -7.53 -6.17 -5.02
N LEU A 72 -8.46 -5.23 -5.26
CA LEU A 72 -8.34 -4.24 -6.34
C LEU A 72 -7.01 -3.49 -6.28
N THR A 73 -6.63 -2.98 -5.09
CA THR A 73 -5.37 -2.22 -4.99
C THR A 73 -4.14 -3.07 -5.25
N ALA A 74 -4.16 -4.36 -4.88
CA ALA A 74 -3.05 -5.27 -5.14
C ALA A 74 -2.88 -5.57 -6.63
N GLU A 75 -3.98 -5.72 -7.38
CA GLU A 75 -3.95 -5.91 -8.84
C GLU A 75 -3.40 -4.68 -9.59
N LEU A 76 -3.67 -3.47 -9.10
CA LEU A 76 -3.18 -2.23 -9.71
C LEU A 76 -1.70 -1.95 -9.37
N VAL A 77 -1.30 -2.17 -8.12
CA VAL A 77 0.09 -1.98 -7.66
C VAL A 77 1.01 -3.07 -8.19
N GLY A 78 0.53 -4.31 -8.24
CA GLY A 78 1.19 -5.42 -8.90
C GLY A 78 0.80 -5.47 -10.37
N ARG A 79 0.16 -6.57 -10.76
CA ARG A 79 -0.38 -6.79 -12.10
C ARG A 79 -1.60 -7.69 -12.05
N TYR A 80 -2.52 -7.52 -12.99
CA TYR A 80 -3.70 -8.37 -13.12
C TYR A 80 -3.48 -9.51 -14.13
N ARG A 81 -3.06 -9.19 -15.36
CA ARG A 81 -2.77 -10.21 -16.38
C ARG A 81 -1.33 -10.14 -16.86
N ASP A 82 -1.07 -9.22 -17.77
CA ASP A 82 0.21 -9.04 -18.41
C ASP A 82 1.11 -8.13 -17.57
N ASP A 83 2.40 -8.16 -17.88
CA ASP A 83 3.36 -7.33 -17.17
C ASP A 83 3.22 -5.87 -17.61
N ARG A 84 3.12 -4.96 -16.64
CA ARG A 84 2.97 -3.52 -16.88
C ARG A 84 3.54 -2.73 -15.70
N PRO A 85 3.76 -1.40 -15.84
CA PRO A 85 4.16 -0.56 -14.73
C PRO A 85 3.17 -0.61 -13.55
N PRO A 86 3.67 -0.41 -12.31
CA PRO A 86 2.82 -0.32 -11.13
C PRO A 86 2.10 1.03 -11.06
N PHE A 87 0.87 1.05 -10.55
CA PHE A 87 0.11 2.29 -10.35
C PHE A 87 -0.22 2.56 -8.88
N SER A 88 -0.40 3.84 -8.52
CA SER A 88 -0.66 4.23 -7.14
C SER A 88 -2.09 3.91 -6.73
N ALA A 89 -2.27 2.83 -5.97
CA ALA A 89 -3.54 2.45 -5.35
C ALA A 89 -3.34 2.09 -3.87
N VAL A 90 -4.23 2.57 -2.98
CA VAL A 90 -4.12 2.35 -1.52
C VAL A 90 -5.47 1.93 -0.93
N ALA A 91 -5.48 0.77 -0.27
CA ALA A 91 -6.62 0.31 0.51
C ALA A 91 -6.61 0.90 1.92
N LEU A 92 -7.60 1.73 2.25
CA LEU A 92 -7.63 2.50 3.51
C LEU A 92 -7.92 1.67 4.78
N HIS A 93 -8.08 0.36 4.66
CA HIS A 93 -8.27 -0.52 5.82
C HIS A 93 -7.02 -1.36 6.14
N ALA A 94 -6.01 -1.35 5.27
CA ALA A 94 -4.90 -2.30 5.32
C ALA A 94 -3.93 -2.01 6.48
N ASP A 95 -3.69 -0.73 6.81
CA ASP A 95 -2.91 -0.37 7.99
C ASP A 95 -3.78 -0.51 9.25
N THR A 96 -3.54 -1.59 9.99
CA THR A 96 -4.24 -1.92 11.22
C THR A 96 -3.93 -0.93 12.35
N SER A 97 -2.72 -0.36 12.40
CA SER A 97 -2.34 0.60 13.43
C SER A 97 -3.09 1.92 13.22
N SER A 98 -3.08 2.43 11.99
CA SER A 98 -3.88 3.62 11.64
C SER A 98 -5.38 3.38 11.84
N THR A 99 -5.91 2.24 11.38
CA THR A 99 -7.33 1.91 11.50
C THR A 99 -7.79 1.85 12.96
N THR A 100 -7.04 1.16 13.81
CA THR A 100 -7.42 0.98 15.23
C THR A 100 -7.21 2.26 16.05
N ALA A 101 -6.13 3.00 15.82
CA ALA A 101 -5.91 4.28 16.49
C ALA A 101 -7.01 5.29 16.14
N ILE A 102 -7.37 5.41 14.85
CA ILE A 102 -8.42 6.33 14.45
C ILE A 102 -9.77 5.92 15.04
N ALA A 103 -10.11 4.63 14.97
CA ALA A 103 -11.37 4.14 15.52
C ALA A 103 -11.48 4.41 17.03
N ASN A 104 -10.38 4.22 17.78
CA ASN A 104 -10.31 4.45 19.21
C ASN A 104 -10.41 5.94 19.58
N ASP A 105 -9.65 6.78 18.89
CA ASP A 105 -9.45 8.18 19.30
C ASP A 105 -10.53 9.12 18.75
N TYR A 106 -11.13 8.77 17.61
CA TYR A 106 -12.06 9.64 16.88
C TYR A 106 -13.38 8.97 16.49
N GLY A 107 -13.50 7.67 16.75
CA GLY A 107 -14.68 6.87 16.42
C GLY A 107 -14.60 6.19 15.06
N VAL A 108 -15.32 5.06 14.93
CA VAL A 108 -15.34 4.22 13.73
C VAL A 108 -15.75 4.95 12.45
N GLN A 109 -16.55 6.01 12.57
CA GLN A 109 -17.01 6.81 11.44
C GLN A 109 -15.89 7.63 10.78
N GLU A 110 -14.82 7.93 11.51
CA GLU A 110 -13.71 8.73 11.00
C GLU A 110 -12.58 7.89 10.39
N VAL A 111 -12.65 6.55 10.48
CA VAL A 111 -11.58 5.62 10.04
C VAL A 111 -11.15 5.91 8.61
N PHE A 112 -12.09 5.99 7.67
CA PHE A 112 -11.76 6.25 6.27
C PHE A 112 -11.67 7.74 5.94
N ALA A 113 -12.48 8.59 6.58
CA ALA A 113 -12.45 10.03 6.34
C ALA A 113 -11.10 10.67 6.70
N ARG A 114 -10.46 10.24 7.81
CA ARG A 114 -9.14 10.75 8.21
C ARG A 114 -8.04 10.34 7.27
N GLN A 115 -8.04 9.08 6.86
CA GLN A 115 -7.06 8.57 5.90
C GLN A 115 -7.26 9.22 4.51
N THR A 116 -8.51 9.43 4.09
CA THR A 116 -8.84 10.19 2.87
C THR A 116 -8.24 11.59 2.92
N ALA A 117 -8.35 12.30 4.05
CA ALA A 117 -7.72 13.62 4.21
C ALA A 117 -6.20 13.61 4.26
N ALA A 118 -5.59 12.57 4.83
CA ALA A 118 -4.14 12.44 4.86
C ALA A 118 -3.57 12.17 3.46
N HIS A 119 -4.19 11.26 2.72
CA HIS A 119 -3.63 10.69 1.49
C HIS A 119 -4.17 11.30 0.20
N GLY A 120 -5.42 11.80 0.20
CA GLY A 120 -6.11 12.26 -1.00
C GLY A 120 -5.66 13.65 -1.46
N ARG A 121 -5.58 13.83 -2.76
CA ARG A 121 -5.23 15.08 -3.44
C ARG A 121 -6.28 15.42 -4.51
N PRO A 122 -6.39 16.69 -4.94
CA PRO A 122 -7.25 17.05 -6.05
C PRO A 122 -6.94 16.22 -7.30
N GLY A 123 -7.98 15.67 -7.94
CA GLY A 123 -7.85 14.80 -9.11
C GLY A 123 -7.75 13.30 -8.81
N ASP A 124 -7.45 12.91 -7.56
CA ASP A 124 -7.48 11.51 -7.14
C ASP A 124 -8.91 10.93 -7.20
N VAL A 125 -9.00 9.60 -7.20
CA VAL A 125 -10.26 8.86 -7.15
C VAL A 125 -10.39 8.16 -5.80
N LEU A 126 -11.56 8.25 -5.17
CA LEU A 126 -11.96 7.46 -4.02
C LEU A 126 -13.06 6.47 -4.46
N LEU A 127 -12.77 5.17 -4.43
CA LEU A 127 -13.76 4.12 -4.67
C LEU A 127 -14.25 3.51 -3.35
N LEU A 128 -15.57 3.54 -3.14
CA LEU A 128 -16.20 3.08 -1.90
C LEU A 128 -17.08 1.86 -2.15
N LEU A 129 -16.85 0.78 -1.41
CA LEU A 129 -17.60 -0.48 -1.52
C LEU A 129 -18.49 -0.67 -0.29
N SER A 130 -19.82 -0.67 -0.50
CA SER A 130 -20.80 -0.85 0.58
C SER A 130 -22.03 -1.61 0.11
N THR A 131 -22.22 -2.85 0.56
CA THR A 131 -23.40 -3.64 0.18
C THR A 131 -24.73 -2.98 0.56
N SER A 132 -24.77 -2.18 1.62
CA SER A 132 -25.96 -1.41 2.01
C SER A 132 -26.01 0.01 1.44
N GLY A 133 -24.87 0.55 0.99
CA GLY A 133 -24.75 1.95 0.62
C GLY A 133 -24.97 2.94 1.79
N ALA A 134 -24.96 2.47 3.04
CA ALA A 134 -25.36 3.27 4.21
C ALA A 134 -24.32 3.26 5.34
N SER A 135 -23.12 2.70 5.12
CA SER A 135 -22.07 2.69 6.14
C SER A 135 -21.57 4.11 6.43
N ALA A 136 -21.82 4.62 7.63
CA ALA A 136 -21.50 6.01 7.97
C ALA A 136 -20.01 6.37 7.86
N ASN A 137 -19.10 5.40 8.01
CA ASN A 137 -17.67 5.62 7.84
C ASN A 137 -17.27 5.82 6.37
N LEU A 138 -18.02 5.23 5.43
CA LEU A 138 -17.84 5.45 3.99
C LEU A 138 -18.51 6.75 3.55
N LEU A 139 -19.67 7.09 4.10
CA LEU A 139 -20.32 8.39 3.85
C LEU A 139 -19.43 9.55 4.29
N ALA A 140 -18.83 9.46 5.48
CA ALA A 140 -17.88 10.47 5.96
C ALA A 140 -16.63 10.58 5.07
N ALA A 141 -16.20 9.47 4.44
CA ALA A 141 -15.10 9.47 3.48
C ALA A 141 -15.47 10.14 2.15
N ALA A 142 -16.64 9.84 1.60
CA ALA A 142 -17.18 10.51 0.41
C ALA A 142 -17.23 12.03 0.61
N ASP A 143 -17.82 12.47 1.73
CA ASP A 143 -17.89 13.88 2.10
C ASP A 143 -16.51 14.53 2.20
N ARG A 144 -15.52 13.80 2.73
CA ARG A 144 -14.14 14.30 2.83
C ARG A 144 -13.48 14.41 1.45
N ALA A 145 -13.65 13.42 0.60
CA ALA A 145 -13.10 13.38 -0.74
C ALA A 145 -13.59 14.55 -1.59
N HIS A 146 -14.89 14.86 -1.56
CA HIS A 146 -15.45 16.03 -2.25
C HIS A 146 -14.80 17.33 -1.80
N ARG A 147 -14.58 17.52 -0.49
CA ARG A 147 -13.91 18.72 0.04
C ARG A 147 -12.44 18.85 -0.41
N LEU A 148 -11.83 17.76 -0.85
CA LEU A 148 -10.46 17.72 -1.36
C LEU A 148 -10.38 17.84 -2.89
N GLY A 149 -11.53 17.92 -3.58
CA GLY A 149 -11.57 17.92 -5.06
C GLY A 149 -11.22 16.55 -5.67
N MET A 150 -11.49 15.47 -4.94
CA MET A 150 -11.40 14.10 -5.46
C MET A 150 -12.71 13.71 -6.17
N THR A 151 -12.62 12.75 -7.09
CA THR A 151 -13.80 12.08 -7.63
C THR A 151 -14.18 10.89 -6.75
N VAL A 152 -15.47 10.74 -6.44
CA VAL A 152 -16.01 9.64 -5.61
C VAL A 152 -16.81 8.68 -6.48
N TRP A 153 -16.38 7.42 -6.51
CA TRP A 153 -17.12 6.31 -7.10
C TRP A 153 -17.66 5.37 -6.02
N ALA A 154 -18.79 4.73 -6.30
CA ALA A 154 -19.39 3.79 -5.36
C ALA A 154 -19.80 2.46 -6.01
N LEU A 155 -19.39 1.35 -5.39
CA LEU A 155 -20.01 0.04 -5.60
C LEU A 155 -20.97 -0.21 -4.44
N THR A 156 -22.28 -0.29 -4.73
CA THR A 156 -23.30 -0.48 -3.70
C THR A 156 -24.24 -1.65 -4.00
N GLY A 157 -25.07 -2.01 -3.03
CA GLY A 157 -26.24 -2.85 -3.29
C GLY A 157 -27.38 -2.05 -3.91
N ARG A 158 -28.62 -2.45 -3.61
CA ARG A 158 -29.82 -1.86 -4.21
C ARG A 158 -29.89 -0.34 -3.99
N ALA A 159 -30.26 0.39 -5.05
CA ALA A 159 -30.61 1.80 -5.01
C ALA A 159 -32.11 2.01 -4.73
N PRO A 160 -32.54 3.18 -4.21
CA PRO A 160 -31.71 4.30 -3.78
C PRO A 160 -31.00 4.02 -2.45
N ASN A 161 -29.79 4.57 -2.28
CA ASN A 161 -29.08 4.54 -1.00
C ASN A 161 -28.19 5.79 -0.82
N PRO A 162 -27.83 6.16 0.43
CA PRO A 162 -27.13 7.42 0.70
C PRO A 162 -25.77 7.54 -0.02
N LEU A 163 -25.01 6.45 -0.12
CA LEU A 163 -23.70 6.48 -0.76
C LEU A 163 -23.80 6.67 -2.28
N GLN A 164 -24.77 6.04 -2.93
CA GLN A 164 -25.05 6.26 -4.35
C GLN A 164 -25.47 7.72 -4.64
N LEU A 165 -26.25 8.33 -3.75
CA LEU A 165 -26.65 9.73 -3.89
C LEU A 165 -25.52 10.72 -3.60
N GLY A 166 -24.54 10.31 -2.78
CA GLY A 166 -23.38 11.10 -2.39
C GLY A 166 -22.11 10.78 -3.17
N ALA A 167 -22.18 10.02 -4.26
CA ALA A 167 -21.06 9.73 -5.15
C ALA A 167 -21.21 10.49 -6.48
N ASP A 168 -20.10 10.76 -7.17
CA ASP A 168 -20.13 11.33 -8.52
C ASP A 168 -20.64 10.31 -9.55
N ASP A 169 -20.36 9.03 -9.32
CA ASP A 169 -20.87 7.92 -10.12
C ASP A 169 -20.99 6.64 -9.27
N ALA A 170 -21.92 5.75 -9.63
CA ALA A 170 -22.20 4.56 -8.83
C ALA A 170 -22.72 3.36 -9.63
N LEU A 171 -22.20 2.18 -9.29
CA LEU A 171 -22.74 0.88 -9.70
C LEU A 171 -23.56 0.30 -8.55
N CYS A 172 -24.84 0.06 -8.78
CA CYS A 172 -25.75 -0.49 -7.78
C CYS A 172 -26.20 -1.89 -8.19
N VAL A 173 -25.91 -2.87 -7.34
CA VAL A 173 -26.30 -4.26 -7.56
C VAL A 173 -27.66 -4.52 -6.95
N ASP A 174 -28.65 -4.84 -7.78
CA ASP A 174 -29.98 -5.25 -7.33
C ASP A 174 -30.00 -6.74 -6.98
N ALA A 175 -29.65 -7.08 -5.73
CA ALA A 175 -29.69 -8.43 -5.22
C ALA A 175 -30.27 -8.49 -3.79
N PRO A 176 -30.93 -9.59 -3.41
CA PRO A 176 -31.60 -9.71 -2.11
C PRO A 176 -30.62 -9.88 -0.94
N LEU A 177 -29.43 -10.42 -1.20
CA LEU A 177 -28.45 -10.76 -0.17
C LEU A 177 -27.14 -9.99 -0.37
N GLY A 178 -26.57 -9.52 0.74
CA GLY A 178 -25.27 -8.86 0.73
C GLY A 178 -24.12 -9.73 0.19
N ALA A 179 -24.24 -11.07 0.31
CA ALA A 179 -23.29 -12.02 -0.27
C ALA A 179 -23.27 -11.94 -1.80
N THR A 180 -24.44 -11.97 -2.44
CA THR A 180 -24.59 -11.81 -3.90
C THR A 180 -24.09 -10.44 -4.37
N VAL A 181 -24.34 -9.39 -3.58
CA VAL A 181 -23.78 -8.06 -3.86
C VAL A 181 -22.25 -8.09 -3.83
N GLN A 182 -21.65 -8.75 -2.83
CA GLN A 182 -20.20 -8.90 -2.75
C GLN A 182 -19.64 -9.70 -3.92
N GLU A 183 -20.27 -10.81 -4.31
CA GLU A 183 -19.83 -11.60 -5.47
C GLU A 183 -19.81 -10.74 -6.74
N LEU A 184 -20.84 -9.93 -6.96
CA LEU A 184 -20.90 -9.03 -8.12
C LEU A 184 -19.99 -7.81 -8.00
N HIS A 185 -19.68 -7.33 -6.79
CA HIS A 185 -18.61 -6.34 -6.58
C HIS A 185 -17.24 -6.93 -6.95
N LEU A 186 -16.97 -8.21 -6.66
CA LEU A 186 -15.74 -8.87 -7.10
C LEU A 186 -15.69 -8.99 -8.63
N VAL A 187 -16.81 -9.33 -9.28
CA VAL A 187 -16.90 -9.30 -10.75
C VAL A 187 -16.62 -7.89 -11.28
N ALA A 188 -17.19 -6.84 -10.67
CA ALA A 188 -16.92 -5.45 -11.03
C ALA A 188 -15.43 -5.09 -10.90
N VAL A 189 -14.78 -5.53 -9.82
CA VAL A 189 -13.34 -5.33 -9.57
C VAL A 189 -12.51 -5.98 -10.67
N HIS A 190 -12.78 -7.22 -11.04
CA HIS A 190 -12.04 -7.89 -12.12
C HIS A 190 -12.29 -7.25 -13.49
N MET A 191 -13.53 -6.87 -13.78
CA MET A 191 -13.84 -6.14 -15.02
C MET A 191 -13.17 -4.77 -15.07
N LEU A 192 -13.06 -4.07 -13.93
CA LEU A 192 -12.35 -2.80 -13.83
C LEU A 192 -10.85 -2.98 -14.07
N CYS A 193 -10.23 -4.01 -13.49
CA CYS A 193 -8.82 -4.33 -13.76
C CYS A 193 -8.58 -4.65 -15.24
N GLU A 194 -9.43 -5.47 -15.85
CA GLU A 194 -9.35 -5.79 -17.28
C GLU A 194 -9.49 -4.53 -18.15
N ALA A 195 -10.51 -3.70 -17.89
CA ALA A 195 -10.72 -2.45 -18.64
C ALA A 195 -9.56 -1.46 -18.45
N PHE A 196 -9.01 -1.38 -17.24
CA PHE A 196 -7.84 -0.56 -16.92
C PHE A 196 -6.60 -1.04 -17.68
N ASP A 197 -6.28 -2.34 -17.63
CA ASP A 197 -5.11 -2.90 -18.32
C ASP A 197 -5.23 -2.69 -19.84
N GLN A 198 -6.40 -2.94 -20.42
CA GLN A 198 -6.63 -2.68 -21.85
C GLN A 198 -6.46 -1.20 -22.23
N ALA A 199 -6.83 -0.27 -21.34
CA ALA A 199 -6.62 1.15 -21.56
C ALA A 199 -5.13 1.53 -21.50
N VAL A 200 -4.39 0.96 -20.54
CA VAL A 200 -2.93 1.11 -20.44
C VAL A 200 -2.25 0.60 -21.72
N ASP A 201 -2.65 -0.57 -22.22
CA ASP A 201 -2.09 -1.16 -23.45
C ASP A 201 -2.35 -0.32 -24.71
N ARG A 202 -3.44 0.45 -24.72
CA ARG A 202 -3.76 1.42 -25.79
C ARG A 202 -2.98 2.73 -25.68
N GLY A 203 -2.10 2.88 -24.68
CA GLY A 203 -1.34 4.09 -24.42
C GLY A 203 -2.13 5.19 -23.72
N GLU A 204 -3.30 4.88 -23.14
CA GLU A 204 -4.13 5.88 -22.43
C GLU A 204 -3.48 6.34 -21.11
N ALA A 205 -2.42 5.66 -20.67
CA ALA A 205 -1.61 6.01 -19.50
C ALA A 205 -0.30 6.75 -19.83
N ASP A 206 -0.03 7.06 -21.11
CA ASP A 206 1.24 7.63 -21.61
C ASP A 206 1.45 9.09 -21.20
N HIS A 207 1.77 9.27 -19.93
CA HIS A 207 2.29 10.51 -19.33
C HIS A 207 3.37 10.21 -18.29
N TRP A 208 3.65 8.92 -18.06
CA TRP A 208 4.74 8.47 -17.22
C TRP A 208 6.04 8.47 -18.01
N THR A 209 6.68 9.64 -18.14
CA THR A 209 8.11 9.66 -18.42
C THR A 209 8.83 9.32 -17.12
N ALA A 210 8.94 8.04 -16.80
CA ALA A 210 10.11 7.68 -16.02
C ALA A 210 11.31 7.90 -16.91
N ASP A 211 12.16 8.81 -16.46
CA ASP A 211 13.58 8.72 -16.64
C ASP A 211 14.07 7.36 -16.12
N THR A 212 13.82 6.30 -16.89
CA THR A 212 14.60 5.07 -16.79
C THR A 212 15.85 5.34 -17.62
N GLY A 213 16.86 5.90 -16.95
CA GLY A 213 18.25 5.78 -17.38
C GLY A 213 18.64 4.30 -17.42
N ALA A 214 18.17 3.59 -18.45
CA ALA A 214 18.59 2.26 -18.80
C ALA A 214 19.69 2.41 -19.86
N ASP A 215 20.88 1.94 -19.50
CA ASP A 215 22.10 1.89 -20.28
C ASP A 215 21.87 1.54 -21.77
N ASP A 216 22.17 2.50 -22.65
CA ASP A 216 22.64 2.21 -23.99
C ASP A 216 24.02 1.55 -23.88
N ARG A 217 24.02 0.23 -23.66
CA ARG A 217 25.13 -0.65 -24.02
C ARG A 217 24.62 -1.76 -24.91
N ALA A 218 24.23 -1.36 -26.11
CA ALA A 218 24.30 -2.23 -27.27
C ALA A 218 25.43 -1.72 -28.18
N ASP A 219 26.17 -2.68 -28.71
CA ASP A 219 27.05 -2.62 -29.88
C ASP A 219 28.48 -2.08 -29.68
N ALA A 220 29.43 -3.01 -29.52
CA ALA A 220 30.33 -3.40 -30.62
C ALA A 220 31.45 -4.33 -30.12
N ASP A 221 31.24 -5.65 -30.16
CA ASP A 221 32.34 -6.58 -30.38
C ASP A 221 32.62 -6.62 -31.89
N ALA A 222 33.67 -5.92 -32.31
CA ALA A 222 34.26 -6.08 -33.62
C ALA A 222 35.78 -5.95 -33.51
N ASP A 223 36.46 -7.02 -33.91
CA ASP A 223 37.90 -7.15 -34.12
C ASP A 223 38.53 -5.92 -34.81
N ALA A 224 39.67 -5.47 -34.29
CA ALA A 224 40.81 -5.04 -35.13
C ALA A 224 42.11 -4.96 -34.32
N ASP A 225 42.95 -5.95 -34.58
CA ASP A 225 44.40 -5.94 -34.55
C ASP A 225 45.05 -4.63 -35.05
N THR A 226 46.09 -4.17 -34.35
CA THR A 226 47.26 -3.36 -34.74
C THR A 226 47.80 -2.70 -33.45
N GLY A 227 49.08 -2.62 -33.14
CA GLY A 227 50.28 -2.59 -33.96
C GLY A 227 51.24 -1.61 -33.27
N ASP A 228 52.50 -2.01 -33.21
CA ASP A 228 53.64 -1.42 -32.53
C ASP A 228 54.04 0.03 -32.97
N GLY A 229 54.66 0.78 -32.05
CA GLY A 229 55.78 1.68 -32.36
C GLY A 229 55.56 3.17 -32.75
N PRO A 230 56.60 4.04 -32.62
CA PRO A 230 56.49 5.38 -32.02
C PRO A 230 56.96 6.57 -32.89
N GLY A 231 56.69 7.81 -32.41
CA GLY A 231 57.30 9.07 -32.88
C GLY A 231 56.29 10.22 -32.80
N GLY A 232 56.57 11.46 -32.40
CA GLY A 232 57.80 12.16 -32.02
C GLY A 232 57.48 13.68 -32.06
N GLY A 233 58.06 14.45 -31.13
CA GLY A 233 58.29 15.90 -31.28
C GLY A 233 57.18 16.86 -30.82
N GLY A 234 57.56 17.82 -29.97
CA GLY A 234 56.74 19.01 -29.73
C GLY A 234 56.97 19.71 -28.39
N GLU A 235 58.16 20.27 -28.19
CA GLU A 235 58.48 21.16 -27.06
C GLU A 235 57.48 22.32 -26.91
N ARG A 236 57.13 22.68 -25.66
CA ARG A 236 57.31 24.06 -25.16
C ARG A 236 57.11 24.20 -23.64
N ARG A 237 58.07 24.91 -23.06
CA ARG A 237 58.25 25.39 -21.69
C ARG A 237 57.00 26.13 -21.15
N ALA A 238 56.71 26.01 -19.86
CA ALA A 238 57.13 27.00 -18.84
C ALA A 238 56.29 26.86 -17.56
N GLU A 239 57.00 27.05 -16.46
CA GLU A 239 56.64 26.80 -15.08
C GLU A 239 56.04 28.06 -14.42
N ALA A 240 55.13 27.80 -13.48
CA ALA A 240 54.74 28.56 -12.29
C ALA A 240 54.30 30.05 -12.42
N GLU A 241 53.06 30.30 -12.00
CA GLU A 241 52.82 31.23 -10.88
C GLU A 241 51.55 30.84 -10.11
N ARG A 242 51.71 30.67 -8.80
CA ARG A 242 50.68 30.31 -7.82
C ARG A 242 49.97 31.57 -7.34
N VAL A 243 48.65 31.56 -7.34
CA VAL A 243 47.84 32.31 -6.36
C VAL A 243 47.06 31.30 -5.53
N ALA A 244 47.18 31.44 -4.21
CA ALA A 244 46.73 30.49 -3.22
C ALA A 244 45.42 30.91 -2.55
N ARG A 245 44.67 29.85 -2.13
CA ARG A 245 43.66 29.73 -1.05
C ARG A 245 42.20 29.76 -1.53
N GLY A 246 41.34 28.80 -1.16
CA GLY A 246 41.39 27.82 -0.08
C GLY A 246 41.05 26.38 -0.52
N ARG A 247 41.79 25.42 0.02
CA ARG A 247 41.44 24.00 -0.04
C ARG A 247 40.22 23.77 0.88
N ARG A 248 39.12 23.22 0.35
CA ARG A 248 38.10 22.59 1.21
C ARG A 248 38.79 21.52 2.05
N GLY A 249 38.44 21.46 3.34
CA GLY A 249 38.87 20.36 4.20
C GLY A 249 38.44 19.03 3.58
N LEU A 250 39.29 18.02 3.71
CA LEU A 250 38.92 16.66 3.38
C LEU A 250 37.80 16.24 4.34
N ASP A 251 36.64 15.88 3.80
CA ASP A 251 35.60 15.22 4.58
C ASP A 251 36.21 13.94 5.20
N GLY A 252 35.97 13.73 6.49
CA GLY A 252 36.42 12.52 7.18
C GLY A 252 35.85 11.28 6.49
N ARG A 253 36.64 10.20 6.42
CA ARG A 253 36.15 8.91 5.92
C ARG A 253 34.94 8.47 6.76
N PRO A 254 33.84 7.99 6.17
CA PRO A 254 32.74 7.43 6.93
C PRO A 254 33.23 6.27 7.79
N ASP A 255 32.77 6.20 9.04
CA ASP A 255 33.07 5.09 9.94
C ASP A 255 32.51 3.77 9.39
N ALA A 256 33.25 2.68 9.60
CA ALA A 256 32.76 1.34 9.32
C ALA A 256 31.64 1.02 10.32
N GLY A 257 30.39 1.12 9.88
CA GLY A 257 29.23 0.72 10.67
C GLY A 257 29.40 -0.70 11.21
N GLY A 258 29.05 -0.91 12.49
CA GLY A 258 29.06 -2.24 13.10
C GLY A 258 28.20 -3.20 12.28
N GLY A 259 28.78 -4.33 11.88
CA GLY A 259 28.09 -5.32 11.07
C GLY A 259 26.84 -5.88 11.78
N PRO A 260 25.79 -6.27 11.04
CA PRO A 260 24.57 -6.83 11.63
C PRO A 260 24.88 -8.10 12.44
N GLY A 261 24.15 -8.29 13.55
CA GLY A 261 24.23 -9.50 14.36
C GLY A 261 23.83 -10.75 13.56
N ALA A 262 24.44 -11.88 13.86
CA ALA A 262 24.11 -13.14 13.20
C ALA A 262 22.67 -13.55 13.54
N GLY A 263 21.85 -13.81 12.51
CA GLY A 263 20.49 -14.33 12.68
C GLY A 263 20.47 -15.64 13.48
N GLY A 264 19.44 -15.82 14.31
CA GLY A 264 19.23 -17.06 15.06
C GLY A 264 19.05 -18.27 14.13
N ARG A 265 19.47 -19.46 14.59
CA ARG A 265 19.28 -20.69 13.80
C ARG A 265 17.80 -21.10 13.85
N PRO A 266 17.19 -21.49 12.71
CA PRO A 266 15.83 -22.02 12.69
C PRO A 266 15.67 -23.23 13.64
N GLY A 267 14.48 -23.37 14.24
CA GLY A 267 14.11 -24.57 15.00
C GLY A 267 14.04 -25.80 14.09
N ALA A 268 14.15 -27.00 14.68
CA ALA A 268 14.00 -28.23 13.92
C ALA A 268 12.51 -28.59 13.78
N ASP A 269 12.10 -29.00 12.58
CA ASP A 269 10.73 -29.45 12.33
C ASP A 269 10.35 -30.64 13.21
N GLY A 270 9.09 -30.67 13.65
CA GLY A 270 8.53 -31.80 14.39
C GLY A 270 8.53 -33.07 13.54
N ARG A 271 8.74 -34.24 14.16
CA ARG A 271 8.65 -35.51 13.44
C ARG A 271 7.20 -35.79 13.04
N PRO A 272 6.92 -36.22 11.79
CA PRO A 272 5.58 -36.63 11.39
C PRO A 272 5.02 -37.72 12.32
N GLY A 273 3.71 -37.67 12.56
CA GLY A 273 3.00 -38.75 13.25
C GLY A 273 3.10 -40.06 12.47
N VAL A 274 3.07 -41.20 13.16
CA VAL A 274 3.01 -42.51 12.51
C VAL A 274 1.58 -42.84 12.15
N ASP A 275 1.35 -43.29 10.91
CA ASP A 275 0.02 -43.74 10.47
C ASP A 275 -0.47 -44.89 11.35
N GLY A 276 -1.71 -44.76 11.84
CA GLY A 276 -2.37 -45.82 12.59
C GLY A 276 -2.63 -47.03 11.69
N ARG A 277 -2.24 -48.24 12.12
CA ARG A 277 -2.61 -49.47 11.42
C ARG A 277 -4.14 -49.59 11.37
N PRO A 278 -4.75 -49.95 10.23
CA PRO A 278 -6.20 -50.05 10.14
C PRO A 278 -6.71 -51.14 11.08
N SER A 279 -7.47 -50.75 12.09
CA SER A 279 -8.19 -51.67 12.97
C SER A 279 -9.67 -51.68 12.57
N ALA A 280 -10.30 -52.86 12.60
CA ALA A 280 -11.62 -53.12 12.02
C ALA A 280 -12.80 -52.32 12.61
N LYS A 281 -12.61 -51.38 13.55
CA LYS A 281 -13.60 -50.40 13.97
C LYS A 281 -12.92 -49.09 14.35
N GLY A 282 -13.46 -47.99 13.82
CA GLY A 282 -12.84 -46.66 13.81
C GLY A 282 -12.48 -46.10 15.18
N GLY A 283 -11.22 -45.76 15.32
CA GLY A 283 -10.71 -44.71 16.20
C GLY A 283 -9.64 -43.95 15.41
N SER A 284 -9.68 -42.62 15.44
CA SER A 284 -8.65 -41.78 14.81
C SER A 284 -7.30 -41.99 15.51
N GLY A 285 -6.23 -42.05 14.72
CA GLY A 285 -4.86 -42.13 15.23
C GLY A 285 -4.50 -40.90 16.07
N ALA A 286 -3.54 -41.05 16.98
CA ALA A 286 -3.08 -39.94 17.83
C ALA A 286 -2.24 -38.95 17.02
N ASP A 287 -2.48 -37.65 17.22
CA ASP A 287 -1.73 -36.58 16.55
C ASP A 287 -0.23 -36.61 16.90
N GLY A 288 0.60 -36.23 15.94
CA GLY A 288 2.05 -36.08 16.13
C GLY A 288 2.38 -34.98 17.14
N ARG A 289 3.52 -35.10 17.84
CA ARG A 289 3.94 -34.06 18.78
C ARG A 289 4.42 -32.81 18.03
N PRO A 290 4.02 -31.59 18.44
CA PRO A 290 4.53 -30.36 17.85
C PRO A 290 6.07 -30.26 17.91
N GLY A 291 6.67 -29.60 16.92
CA GLY A 291 8.08 -29.23 16.93
C GLY A 291 8.42 -28.23 18.04
N VAL A 292 9.71 -28.04 18.30
CA VAL A 292 10.19 -27.09 19.33
C VAL A 292 10.72 -25.84 18.65
N ASP A 293 10.30 -24.67 19.13
CA ASP A 293 10.71 -23.38 18.57
C ASP A 293 12.24 -23.18 18.65
N GLY A 294 12.79 -22.51 17.63
CA GLY A 294 14.20 -22.13 17.59
C GLY A 294 14.55 -21.08 18.65
N ARG A 295 15.82 -21.02 19.06
CA ARG A 295 16.27 -20.00 20.02
C ARG A 295 16.40 -18.64 19.32
N PRO A 296 15.94 -17.53 19.94
CA PRO A 296 16.18 -16.19 19.42
C PRO A 296 17.68 -15.90 19.23
N GLY A 297 18.02 -15.11 18.21
CA GLY A 297 19.38 -14.60 18.01
C GLY A 297 19.78 -13.58 19.10
N THR A 298 21.07 -13.31 19.23
CA THR A 298 21.59 -12.26 20.12
C THR A 298 21.71 -10.93 19.39
N ASP A 299 21.32 -9.83 20.03
CA ASP A 299 21.46 -8.49 19.47
C ASP A 299 22.93 -8.15 19.15
N GLY A 300 23.13 -7.36 18.07
CA GLY A 300 24.43 -6.83 17.71
C GLY A 300 24.96 -5.83 18.74
N ARG A 301 26.27 -5.70 18.88
CA ARG A 301 26.87 -4.68 19.77
C ARG A 301 26.59 -3.28 19.22
N PRO A 302 26.21 -2.29 20.05
CA PRO A 302 26.12 -0.90 19.62
C PRO A 302 27.45 -0.41 19.05
N GLY A 303 27.38 0.40 17.99
CA GLY A 303 28.56 1.10 17.46
C GLY A 303 29.09 2.12 18.48
N THR A 304 30.38 2.43 18.41
CA THR A 304 30.98 3.50 19.22
C THR A 304 30.76 4.86 18.55
N ASP A 305 30.43 5.89 19.32
CA ASP A 305 30.29 7.25 18.81
C ASP A 305 31.59 7.75 18.14
N GLY A 306 31.45 8.39 16.98
CA GLY A 306 32.56 9.02 16.27
C GLY A 306 33.15 10.19 17.06
N LYS A 307 34.47 10.40 16.96
CA LYS A 307 35.14 11.52 17.63
C LYS A 307 34.68 12.86 17.02
N PRO A 308 34.39 13.91 17.84
CA PRO A 308 34.05 15.22 17.32
C PRO A 308 35.15 15.78 16.42
N GLY A 309 34.75 16.37 15.28
CA GLY A 309 35.67 17.05 14.37
C GLY A 309 36.35 18.26 15.02
N VAL A 310 37.62 18.51 14.68
CA VAL A 310 38.39 19.64 15.21
C VAL A 310 37.85 20.95 14.63
N VAL A 311 37.38 21.87 15.48
CA VAL A 311 36.90 23.19 15.08
C VAL A 311 38.06 24.02 14.49
N GLY A 312 37.93 24.41 13.23
CA GLY A 312 38.89 25.29 12.55
C GLY A 312 38.97 26.67 13.20
N ARG A 313 40.18 27.09 13.58
CA ARG A 313 40.45 28.40 14.20
C ARG A 313 40.33 29.51 13.14
N LEU A 314 39.26 30.31 13.20
CA LEU A 314 39.10 31.54 12.42
C LEU A 314 40.06 32.63 12.93
N VAL A 315 41.04 33.01 12.12
CA VAL A 315 41.87 34.21 12.35
C VAL A 315 41.24 35.35 11.58
N GLY A 316 40.40 36.14 12.25
CA GLY A 316 39.83 37.39 11.73
C GLY A 316 40.13 38.54 12.69
N ARG A 317 40.83 39.57 12.20
CA ARG A 317 41.16 40.80 12.95
C ARG A 317 39.88 41.52 13.41
N ALA A 318 39.79 41.81 14.70
CA ALA A 318 38.71 42.61 15.28
C ALA A 318 38.80 44.08 14.86
N ARG A 319 37.70 44.64 14.34
CA ARG A 319 37.41 46.08 14.42
C ARG A 319 36.49 46.29 15.64
N THR A 320 36.90 47.20 16.50
CA THR A 320 36.17 47.60 17.71
C THR A 320 34.92 48.40 17.33
N VAL A 321 33.77 47.99 17.86
CA VAL A 321 32.57 48.83 17.97
C VAL A 321 32.12 48.74 19.43
N GLY A 322 32.03 49.91 20.08
CA GLY A 322 31.79 50.06 21.52
C GLY A 322 30.43 49.52 21.94
N ARG A 323 30.38 48.93 23.15
CA ARG A 323 29.16 48.43 23.80
C ARG A 323 28.91 49.24 25.06
N ALA A 324 27.71 49.80 25.16
CA ALA A 324 27.19 50.48 26.34
C ALA A 324 26.99 49.51 27.52
N ALA A 325 27.19 50.01 28.74
CA ALA A 325 27.07 49.28 30.00
C ALA A 325 25.59 49.07 30.41
N PRO A 326 25.25 47.96 31.08
CA PRO A 326 23.91 47.73 31.64
C PRO A 326 23.76 48.36 33.04
N GLY A 327 22.63 49.02 33.27
CA GLY A 327 22.26 49.69 34.51
C GLY A 327 21.85 48.74 35.65
N ALA A 328 22.05 49.24 36.87
CA ALA A 328 21.83 48.62 38.16
C ALA A 328 20.34 48.36 38.52
N PRO A 329 20.04 47.47 39.48
CA PRO A 329 18.67 47.11 39.84
C PRO A 329 18.01 48.13 40.79
N ALA A 330 16.71 48.36 40.60
CA ALA A 330 15.91 49.26 41.44
C ALA A 330 15.36 48.56 42.69
N ALA A 331 15.43 49.26 43.83
CA ALA A 331 14.88 48.89 45.13
C ALA A 331 13.39 49.30 45.28
N PRO A 332 12.63 48.74 46.24
CA PRO A 332 11.17 48.82 46.25
C PRO A 332 10.66 50.09 46.95
N ARG A 333 9.54 50.65 46.47
CA ARG A 333 8.79 51.70 47.18
C ARG A 333 7.59 51.12 47.92
N LYS A 334 7.58 51.39 49.23
CA LYS A 334 6.46 51.19 50.17
C LYS A 334 5.29 52.10 49.80
N GLY A 335 4.07 51.60 50.06
CA GLY A 335 2.83 52.34 49.89
C GLY A 335 2.50 53.30 51.03
N HIS A 336 1.59 54.22 50.74
CA HIS A 336 0.73 54.94 51.67
C HIS A 336 -0.64 55.08 51.01
N THR A 337 -1.61 54.31 51.48
CA THR A 337 -2.82 54.75 52.21
C THR A 337 -3.34 53.54 52.98
#